data_AF-A0A962TGU2-F1
#
_entry.id   AF-A0A962TGU2-F1
#
_cell.length_a   1.000
_cell.length_b   1.000
_cell.length_c   1.000
_cell.angle_alpha   90.00
_cell.angle_beta   90.00
_cell.angle_gamma   90.00
#
_symmetry.space_group_name_H-M   'P 1'
#
loop_
_entity.id
_entity.type
_entity.pdbx_description
1 polymer ?
#
loop_
_entity_poly.entity_id
_entity_poly.type
_entity_poly.pdbx_seq_one_letter_code
_entity_poly.pdbx_strand_id
1 'polypeptide(L)'
;ICHGKRIVDDLRQRFTKIVFFADKEQFTCTFSGGVAAFPEFSTVNTLIEAADLALYRAKHQGRNRVEIADAADPATGARQKTGDE
;
A
#
# COMPACT_ATOMS: atom_id res chain seq x y z
N ILE A 1 1.84 -7.55 -10.95
CA ILE A 1 2.06 -6.93 -9.62
C ILE A 1 3.36 -6.13 -9.52
N CYS A 2 4.48 -6.59 -10.10
CA CYS A 2 5.81 -5.96 -9.98
C CYS A 2 5.93 -4.50 -10.50
N HIS A 3 5.03 -4.05 -11.39
CA HIS A 3 5.07 -2.69 -11.95
C HIS A 3 4.47 -1.64 -11.01
N GLY A 4 3.34 -1.94 -10.34
CA GLY A 4 2.70 -1.02 -9.40
C GLY A 4 3.59 -0.67 -8.22
N LYS A 5 4.23 -1.67 -7.59
CA LYS A 5 5.22 -1.44 -6.53
C LYS A 5 6.36 -0.52 -7.00
N ARG A 6 6.86 -0.70 -8.22
CA ARG A 6 7.95 0.12 -8.76
C ARG A 6 7.57 1.58 -8.90
N ILE A 7 6.37 1.88 -9.40
CA ILE A 7 5.87 3.26 -9.52
C ILE A 7 5.75 3.90 -8.13
N VAL A 8 5.14 3.20 -7.18
CA VAL A 8 4.95 3.73 -5.82
C VAL A 8 6.29 3.90 -5.09
N ASP A 9 7.25 2.99 -5.30
CA ASP A 9 8.58 3.11 -4.71
C ASP A 9 9.40 4.25 -5.32
N ASP A 10 9.30 4.49 -6.63
CA ASP A 10 9.91 5.66 -7.27
C ASP A 10 9.32 6.97 -6.71
N LEU A 11 7.99 7.03 -6.53
CA LEU A 11 7.33 8.16 -5.87
C LEU A 11 7.86 8.37 -4.45
N ARG A 12 8.07 7.30 -3.68
CA ARG A 12 8.66 7.36 -2.32
C ARG A 12 10.07 7.93 -2.31
N GLN A 13 10.91 7.48 -3.24
CA GLN A 13 12.28 7.97 -3.36
C GLN A 13 12.32 9.45 -3.76
N ARG A 14 11.44 9.87 -4.67
CA ARG A 14 11.31 11.28 -5.07
C ARG A 14 10.78 12.16 -3.93
N PHE A 15 9.78 11.67 -3.19
CA PHE A 15 9.20 12.40 -2.05
C PHE A 15 10.23 12.69 -0.96
N THR A 16 11.17 11.77 -0.73
CA THR A 16 12.27 11.95 0.25
C THR A 16 13.18 13.14 -0.10
N LYS A 17 13.23 13.56 -1.36
CA LYS A 17 14.04 14.70 -1.83
C LYS A 17 13.32 16.04 -1.69
N ILE A 18 12.04 16.04 -1.31
CA ILE A 18 11.26 17.27 -1.11
C ILE A 18 11.60 17.84 0.27
N VAL A 19 12.05 19.08 0.27
CA VAL A 19 12.28 19.86 1.50
C VAL A 19 11.02 20.66 1.79
N PHE A 20 10.45 20.43 2.96
CA PHE A 20 9.30 21.16 3.47
C PHE A 20 9.79 22.28 4.40
N PHE A 21 9.06 23.38 4.40
CA PHE A 21 9.35 24.56 5.21
C PHE A 21 8.20 24.79 6.17
N ALA A 22 8.50 24.86 7.47
CA ALA A 22 7.56 25.29 8.50
C ALA A 22 8.25 26.40 9.31
N ASP A 23 7.69 27.60 9.25
CA ASP A 23 8.27 28.83 9.82
C ASP A 23 9.73 29.07 9.41
N LYS A 24 10.68 28.80 10.30
CA LYS A 24 12.12 28.96 10.09
C LYS A 24 12.86 27.62 9.99
N GLU A 25 12.15 26.50 10.06
CA GLU A 25 12.72 25.16 10.04
C GLU A 25 12.49 24.47 8.70
N GLN A 26 13.50 23.72 8.28
CA GLN A 26 13.44 22.86 7.11
C GLN A 26 13.43 21.41 7.57
N PHE A 27 12.55 20.61 6.99
CA PHE A 27 12.49 19.18 7.27
C PHE A 27 12.17 18.38 6.02
N THR A 28 12.51 17.10 6.07
CA THR A 28 12.17 16.14 5.00
C THR A 28 11.25 15.08 5.58
N CYS A 29 10.31 14.63 4.77
CA CYS A 29 9.42 13.53 5.14
C CYS A 29 9.65 12.33 4.24
N THR A 30 9.30 11.17 4.77
CA THR A 30 9.20 9.92 4.00
C THR A 30 7.78 9.39 4.15
N PHE A 31 7.37 8.52 3.23
CA PHE A 31 6.13 7.77 3.39
C PHE A 31 6.39 6.28 3.23
N SER A 32 5.44 5.48 3.72
CA SER A 32 5.38 4.05 3.47
C SER A 32 4.11 3.75 2.69
N GLY A 33 4.11 2.70 1.87
CA GLY A 33 3.00 2.35 0.99
C GLY A 33 2.68 0.86 1.05
N GLY A 34 1.42 0.52 0.77
CA GLY A 34 0.98 -0.84 0.53
C GLY A 34 0.32 -0.93 -0.85
N VAL A 35 0.60 -2.02 -1.59
CA VAL A 35 0.08 -2.22 -2.95
C VAL A 35 -0.63 -3.57 -3.02
N ALA A 36 -1.90 -3.55 -3.41
CA ALA A 36 -2.69 -4.73 -3.77
C ALA A 36 -3.08 -4.68 -5.24
N ALA A 37 -3.34 -5.84 -5.86
CA ALA A 37 -3.67 -5.92 -7.28
C ALA A 37 -4.87 -6.83 -7.55
N PHE A 38 -5.69 -6.44 -8.54
CA PHE A 38 -6.64 -7.34 -9.17
C PHE A 38 -5.87 -8.21 -10.20
N PRO A 39 -6.19 -9.52 -10.35
CA PRO A 39 -7.29 -10.26 -9.74
C PRO A 39 -6.96 -10.98 -8.42
N GLU A 40 -5.79 -10.75 -7.80
CA GLU A 40 -5.43 -11.39 -6.52
C GLU A 40 -6.45 -11.09 -5.42
N PHE A 41 -6.95 -9.85 -5.42
CA PHE A 41 -8.12 -9.44 -4.66
C PHE A 41 -9.22 -9.03 -5.63
N SER A 42 -10.35 -9.70 -5.56
CA SER A 42 -11.41 -9.65 -6.58
C SER A 42 -12.43 -8.52 -6.38
N THR A 43 -12.49 -7.95 -5.18
CA THR A 43 -13.42 -6.85 -4.85
C THR A 43 -12.66 -5.60 -4.43
N VAL A 44 -13.32 -4.44 -4.57
CA VAL A 44 -12.77 -3.15 -4.11
C VAL A 44 -12.45 -3.19 -2.61
N ASN A 45 -13.33 -3.73 -1.78
CA ASN A 45 -13.11 -3.84 -0.34
C ASN A 45 -11.87 -4.70 -0.04
N THR A 46 -11.75 -5.87 -0.67
CA THR A 46 -10.60 -6.75 -0.48
C THR A 46 -9.28 -6.13 -0.96
N LEU A 47 -9.32 -5.31 -2.02
CA LEU A 47 -8.13 -4.57 -2.50
C LEU A 47 -7.69 -3.52 -1.49
N ILE A 48 -8.63 -2.77 -0.91
CA ILE A 48 -8.34 -1.73 0.08
C ILE A 48 -7.78 -2.34 1.36
N GLU A 49 -8.43 -3.38 1.89
CA GLU A 49 -7.99 -4.08 3.10
C GLU A 49 -6.59 -4.67 2.93
N ALA A 50 -6.35 -5.36 1.81
CA ALA A 50 -5.05 -5.93 1.51
C ALA A 50 -3.94 -4.88 1.36
N ALA A 51 -4.24 -3.76 0.71
CA ALA A 51 -3.29 -2.65 0.59
C ALA A 51 -2.99 -2.01 1.95
N ASP A 52 -3.99 -1.86 2.83
CA ASP A 52 -3.80 -1.31 4.17
C ASP A 52 -2.97 -2.24 5.06
N LEU A 53 -3.20 -3.55 4.98
CA LEU A 53 -2.38 -4.55 5.68
C LEU A 53 -0.91 -4.54 5.21
N ALA A 54 -0.69 -4.44 3.90
CA ALA A 54 0.65 -4.26 3.36
C ALA A 54 1.30 -2.96 3.87
N LEU A 55 0.56 -1.85 3.89
CA LEU A 55 1.02 -0.58 4.46
C LEU A 55 1.36 -0.70 5.95
N TYR A 56 0.54 -1.43 6.71
CA TYR A 56 0.77 -1.70 8.11
C TYR A 56 2.09 -2.47 8.30
N ARG A 57 2.33 -3.53 7.51
CA ARG A 57 3.62 -4.23 7.48
C ARG A 57 4.78 -3.28 7.18
N ALA A 58 4.64 -2.41 6.18
CA ALA A 58 5.66 -1.42 5.82
C ALA A 58 6.02 -0.52 7.02
N LYS A 59 5.01 -0.08 7.78
CA LYS A 59 5.20 0.74 8.98
C LYS A 59 5.90 -0.03 10.11
N HIS A 60 5.57 -1.30 10.31
CA HIS A 60 6.15 -2.14 11.36
C HIS A 60 7.57 -2.62 11.04
N GLN A 61 7.92 -2.81 9.77
CA GLN A 61 9.24 -3.27 9.33
C GLN A 61 10.28 -2.13 9.17
N GLY A 62 10.08 -1.01 9.85
CA GLY A 62 11.03 0.11 9.85
C GLY A 62 10.68 1.27 8.93
N ARG A 63 9.45 1.35 8.41
CA ARG A 63 8.93 2.48 7.60
C ARG A 63 9.76 2.71 6.32
N ASN A 64 9.49 3.83 5.65
CA ASN A 64 10.11 4.29 4.40
C ASN A 64 10.27 3.18 3.34
N ARG A 65 9.22 2.38 3.16
CA ARG A 65 9.20 1.26 2.21
C ARG A 65 7.81 1.03 1.64
N VAL A 66 7.77 0.26 0.56
CA VAL A 66 6.53 -0.17 -0.08
C VAL A 66 6.46 -1.68 0.00
N GLU A 67 5.37 -2.20 0.58
CA GLU A 67 5.10 -3.64 0.63
C GLU A 67 4.00 -4.01 -0.35
N ILE A 68 4.01 -5.26 -0.82
CA ILE A 68 2.93 -5.83 -1.62
C ILE A 68 2.04 -6.64 -0.68
N ALA A 69 0.74 -6.57 -0.92
CA ALA A 69 -0.21 -7.48 -0.31
C ALA A 69 0.12 -8.92 -0.73
N ASP A 70 0.08 -9.83 0.24
CA ASP A 70 0.21 -11.26 0.01
C ASP A 70 -1.18 -11.84 -0.26
N ALA A 71 -1.32 -12.83 -1.13
CA ALA A 71 -2.59 -13.53 -1.34
C ALA A 71 -3.13 -14.18 -0.05
N ALA A 72 -2.27 -14.39 0.96
CA ALA A 72 -2.66 -14.83 2.30
C ALA A 72 -3.19 -13.70 3.21
N ASP A 73 -3.09 -12.44 2.80
CA ASP A 73 -3.63 -11.32 3.58
C ASP A 73 -5.15 -11.46 3.70
N PRO A 74 -5.72 -11.28 4.91
CA PRO A 74 -7.15 -11.45 5.12
C PRO A 74 -7.94 -10.45 4.28
N ALA A 75 -8.40 -10.93 3.12
CA ALA A 75 -9.39 -10.31 2.29
C ALA A 75 -10.75 -10.61 2.94
N THR A 76 -11.19 -9.79 3.88
CA THR A 76 -12.48 -9.98 4.56
C THR A 76 -13.59 -9.46 3.65
N GLY A 77 -13.75 -10.13 2.51
CA GLY A 77 -14.80 -9.89 1.52
C GLY A 77 -15.27 -11.16 0.80
N ALA A 78 -14.80 -12.34 1.22
CA ALA A 78 -15.32 -13.62 0.74
C ALA A 78 -16.70 -13.92 1.35
N ARG A 79 -17.71 -13.13 1.00
CA ARG A 79 -19.09 -13.58 0.90
C ARG A 79 -19.50 -13.52 -0.57
N GLN A 80 -18.90 -14.40 -1.36
CA GLN A 80 -19.43 -14.78 -2.65
C GLN A 80 -20.76 -15.52 -2.36
N LYS A 81 -21.90 -14.86 -2.56
CA LYS A 81 -23.09 -15.59 -2.99
C LYS A 81 -23.02 -15.68 -4.50
N THR A 82 -22.34 -16.72 -4.97
CA THR A 82 -22.66 -17.35 -6.26
C THR A 82 -24.12 -17.80 -6.18
N GLY A 83 -24.90 -17.52 -7.22
CA GLY A 83 -26.34 -17.74 -7.25
C GLY A 83 -26.76 -19.20 -7.09
N ASP A 84 -28.02 -19.40 -6.71
CA ASP A 84 -28.95 -20.40 -7.24
C ASP A 84 -30.37 -20.05 -6.75
N GLU A 85 -31.32 -20.11 -7.69
CA GLU A 85 -32.79 -19.84 -7.66
C GLU A 85 -33.32 -18.39 -7.68
#